data_AF-A0A0A1TU18-F1
#
_entry.id   AF-A0A0A1TU18-F1
#
_cell.length_a   1.000
_cell.length_b   1.000
_cell.length_c   1.000
_cell.angle_alpha   90.00
_cell.angle_beta   90.00
_cell.angle_gamma   90.00
#
_symmetry.space_group_name_H-M   'P 1'
#
loop_
_entity.id
_entity.type
_entity.pdbx_description
1 polymer ?
#
loop_
_entity_poly.entity_id
_entity_poly.type
_entity_poly.pdbx_seq_one_letter_code
_entity_poly.pdbx_strand_id
1 'polypeptide(L)'
;NPALQLLTTVLVFLGNTAYPIVLFFIIKFLNLVLKCTKHHKTIKYILQYPRRCSTHIYPWKATKWLCGVFVIILIINSIIEMSLDFKVFKDIPPGYRFVTIFTQSTWTRTAGFAGLDFGRISSGCLVMMIGFMYLSSYPTTVTLRETNPYMRCKENDNPDSGVMYQAKNLLAFDVICFYSFFFLICCCEQNELRADNDYTEFMILFEVISAYGTVGYSIPMKNGAYSVSANFKDICKVFMCCVMMFGKHRGFPERVDRGFTPYQLVLSRDDLESAVDYNERHEAVGLLDQTGKQAIRGDEVEMRTSKDSNLASVSMRSSSFDVGRICDATMRSSSNTNDPH
;
A
#
# COMPACT_ATOMS: atom_id res chain seq x y z
N ASN A 1 30.67 3.63 -22.10
CA ASN A 1 31.40 4.76 -21.49
C ASN A 1 31.09 4.78 -20.00
N PRO A 2 32.07 4.57 -19.12
CA PRO A 2 31.82 4.42 -17.67
C PRO A 2 31.36 5.71 -17.02
N ALA A 3 31.81 6.87 -17.51
CA ALA A 3 31.38 8.16 -16.97
C ALA A 3 29.89 8.40 -17.19
N LEU A 4 29.39 8.04 -18.39
CA LEU A 4 27.95 8.13 -18.70
C LEU A 4 27.14 7.21 -17.79
N GLN A 5 27.57 5.96 -17.62
CA GLN A 5 26.92 4.99 -16.74
C GLN A 5 26.79 5.54 -15.31
N LEU A 6 27.89 6.03 -14.73
CA LEU A 6 27.89 6.61 -13.39
C LEU A 6 27.00 7.86 -13.29
N LEU A 7 27.03 8.75 -14.28
CA LEU A 7 26.18 9.94 -14.31
C LEU A 7 24.69 9.57 -14.29
N THR A 8 24.27 8.64 -15.15
CA THR A 8 22.88 8.18 -15.20
C THR A 8 22.48 7.42 -13.94
N THR A 9 23.40 6.67 -13.31
CA THR A 9 23.15 6.01 -12.02
C THR A 9 22.86 7.05 -10.93
N VAL A 10 23.64 8.12 -10.86
CA VAL A 10 23.38 9.25 -9.95
C VAL A 10 22.02 9.90 -10.23
N LEU A 11 21.68 10.10 -11.51
CA LEU A 11 20.40 10.70 -11.90
C LEU A 11 19.21 9.81 -11.54
N VAL A 12 19.33 8.49 -11.70
CA VAL A 12 18.29 7.51 -11.31
C VAL A 12 18.09 7.52 -9.80
N PHE A 13 19.16 7.61 -9.01
CA PHE A 13 19.04 7.77 -7.57
C PHE A 13 18.34 9.07 -7.18
N LEU A 14 18.65 10.18 -7.84
CA LEU A 14 17.99 11.46 -7.58
C LEU A 14 16.54 11.52 -8.09
N GLY A 15 16.19 10.64 -9.03
CA GLY A 15 14.89 10.59 -9.68
C GLY A 15 13.84 9.83 -8.90
N ASN A 16 12.92 9.20 -9.64
CA ASN A 16 11.72 8.54 -9.13
C ASN A 16 12.00 7.54 -7.98
N THR A 17 13.11 6.81 -8.07
CA THR A 17 13.44 5.73 -7.15
C THR A 17 13.63 6.20 -5.70
N ALA A 18 14.37 7.30 -5.49
CA ALA A 18 14.59 7.85 -4.14
C ALA A 18 13.98 9.25 -3.97
N TYR A 19 13.03 9.63 -4.82
CA TYR A 19 12.38 10.94 -4.79
C TYR A 19 11.93 11.36 -3.38
N PRO A 20 11.24 10.52 -2.58
CA PRO A 20 10.81 10.90 -1.23
C PRO A 20 11.98 11.17 -0.26
N ILE A 21 13.08 10.42 -0.43
CA ILE A 21 14.28 10.55 0.40
C ILE A 21 15.01 11.85 0.04
N VAL A 22 15.22 12.07 -1.26
CA VAL A 22 15.91 13.25 -1.81
C VAL A 22 15.12 14.52 -1.48
N LEU A 23 13.81 14.53 -1.70
CA LEU A 23 12.92 15.65 -1.36
C LEU A 23 13.04 16.03 0.11
N PHE A 24 13.11 15.04 1.00
CA PHE A 24 13.25 15.28 2.42
C PHE A 24 14.60 15.91 2.79
N PHE A 25 15.70 15.45 2.19
CA PHE A 25 17.01 16.07 2.38
C PHE A 25 17.06 17.48 1.81
N ILE A 26 16.41 17.74 0.66
CA ILE A 26 16.28 19.09 0.09
C ILE A 26 15.54 20.02 1.05
N ILE A 27 14.40 19.60 1.60
CA ILE A 27 13.63 20.41 2.56
C ILE A 27 14.45 20.68 3.83
N LYS A 28 15.17 19.68 4.33
CA LYS A 28 16.04 19.85 5.51
C LYS A 28 17.22 20.79 5.22
N PHE A 29 17.82 20.70 4.04
CA PHE A 29 18.86 21.61 3.59
C PHE A 29 18.32 23.04 3.48
N LEU A 30 17.13 23.20 2.89
CA LEU A 30 16.46 24.49 2.78
C LEU A 30 16.15 25.08 4.17
N ASN A 31 15.76 24.25 5.14
CA ASN A 31 15.57 24.67 6.53
C ASN A 31 16.88 25.17 7.18
N LEU A 32 18.02 24.59 6.82
CA LEU A 32 19.33 25.03 7.32
C LEU A 32 19.76 26.36 6.70
N VAL A 33 19.58 26.53 5.39
CA VAL A 33 19.97 27.74 4.64
C VAL A 33 19.06 28.92 4.98
N LEU A 34 17.75 28.69 5.12
CA LEU A 34 16.76 29.74 5.34
C LEU A 34 16.52 30.09 6.81
N LYS A 35 17.37 29.63 7.75
CA LYS A 35 17.26 29.93 9.19
C LYS A 35 17.05 31.40 9.53
N CYS A 36 17.64 32.31 8.74
CA CYS A 36 17.60 33.76 8.98
C CYS A 36 16.48 34.48 8.21
N THR A 37 15.65 33.77 7.44
CA THR A 37 14.60 34.38 6.60
C THR A 37 13.20 34.20 7.19
N LYS A 38 12.25 35.05 6.78
CA LYS A 38 10.84 34.98 7.20
C LYS A 38 10.18 33.62 6.89
N HIS A 39 10.66 32.92 5.86
CA HIS A 39 10.13 31.63 5.40
C HIS A 39 10.51 30.44 6.30
N HIS A 40 11.41 30.61 7.27
CA HIS A 40 11.79 29.55 8.21
C HIS A 40 10.57 28.98 8.98
N LYS A 41 9.59 29.83 9.34
CA LYS A 41 8.36 29.38 10.00
C LYS A 41 7.54 28.43 9.12
N THR A 42 7.44 28.73 7.82
CA THR A 42 6.72 27.91 6.83
C THR A 42 7.41 26.56 6.62
N ILE A 43 8.73 26.54 6.47
CA ILE A 43 9.48 25.30 6.26
C ILE A 43 9.44 24.41 7.51
N LYS A 44 9.54 25.02 8.70
CA LYS A 44 9.37 24.31 9.97
C LYS A 44 7.98 23.68 10.08
N TYR A 45 6.94 24.37 9.59
CA TYR A 45 5.58 23.82 9.53
C TYR A 45 5.48 22.61 8.59
N ILE A 46 6.08 22.70 7.39
CA ILE A 46 6.11 21.58 6.42
C ILE A 46 6.82 20.35 7.02
N LEU A 47 7.94 20.56 7.72
CA LEU A 47 8.67 19.48 8.41
C LEU A 47 7.91 18.87 9.59
N GLN A 48 7.05 19.67 10.25
CA GLN A 48 6.25 19.21 11.38
C GLN A 48 5.00 18.43 10.94
N TYR A 49 4.40 18.80 9.81
CA TYR A 49 3.22 18.13 9.25
C TYR A 49 3.43 17.71 7.78
N PRO A 50 4.37 16.79 7.50
CA PRO A 50 4.79 16.45 6.14
C PRO A 50 3.64 15.95 5.25
N ARG A 51 2.72 15.16 5.83
CA ARG A 51 1.58 14.57 5.12
C ARG A 51 0.46 15.56 4.78
N ARG A 52 0.46 16.78 5.35
CA ARG A 52 -0.50 17.84 5.00
C ARG A 52 -0.10 18.60 3.74
N CYS A 53 1.18 18.57 3.37
CA CYS A 53 1.73 19.40 2.29
C CYS A 53 2.00 18.60 1.01
N SER A 54 2.34 17.31 1.10
CA SER A 54 2.52 16.44 -0.06
C SER A 54 2.45 14.96 0.31
N THR A 55 1.95 14.13 -0.61
CA THR A 55 1.90 12.66 -0.49
C THR A 55 3.29 12.01 -0.47
N HIS A 56 4.32 12.69 -0.95
CA HIS A 56 5.68 12.14 -1.05
C HIS A 56 6.63 12.64 0.04
N ILE A 57 6.16 13.46 0.99
CA ILE A 57 6.96 13.88 2.13
C ILE A 57 6.64 12.94 3.30
N TYR A 58 7.65 12.17 3.72
CA TYR A 58 7.54 11.25 4.84
C TYR A 58 8.11 11.84 6.14
N PRO A 59 7.60 11.42 7.32
CA PRO A 59 8.18 11.82 8.61
C PRO A 59 9.58 11.23 8.78
N TRP A 60 10.43 11.89 9.57
CA TRP A 60 11.85 11.56 9.75
C TRP A 60 12.12 10.09 10.07
N LYS A 61 11.26 9.44 10.88
CA LYS A 61 11.39 8.02 11.23
C LYS A 61 11.13 7.11 10.02
N ALA A 62 10.08 7.39 9.25
CA ALA A 62 9.72 6.62 8.06
C ALA A 62 10.75 6.80 6.93
N THR A 63 11.26 8.02 6.71
CA THR A 63 12.30 8.27 5.70
C THR A 63 13.59 7.53 6.01
N LYS A 64 14.00 7.46 7.29
CA LYS A 64 15.17 6.68 7.71
C LYS A 64 14.97 5.18 7.46
N TRP A 65 13.81 4.66 7.82
CA TRP A 65 13.46 3.26 7.56
C TRP A 65 13.47 2.95 6.06
N LEU A 66 12.81 3.79 5.24
CA LEU A 66 12.76 3.66 3.79
C LEU A 66 14.15 3.67 3.17
N CYS A 67 15.01 4.60 3.60
CA CYS A 67 16.39 4.70 3.14
C CYS A 67 17.19 3.43 3.48
N GLY A 68 17.05 2.90 4.70
CA GLY A 68 17.70 1.66 5.11
C GLY A 68 17.27 0.46 4.26
N VAL A 69 15.96 0.24 4.12
CA VAL A 69 15.41 -0.86 3.30
C VAL A 69 15.84 -0.74 1.84
N PHE A 70 15.80 0.48 1.28
CA PHE A 70 16.22 0.73 -0.10
C PHE A 70 17.68 0.38 -0.35
N VAL A 71 18.59 0.84 0.53
CA VAL A 71 20.03 0.55 0.43
C VAL A 71 20.29 -0.95 0.57
N ILE A 72 19.60 -1.64 1.48
CA ILE A 72 19.75 -3.10 1.68
C ILE A 72 19.33 -3.86 0.42
N ILE A 73 18.13 -3.59 -0.11
CA ILE A 73 17.63 -4.24 -1.34
C ILE A 73 18.59 -3.98 -2.50
N LEU A 74 19.15 -2.78 -2.59
CA LEU A 74 20.10 -2.42 -3.64
C LEU A 74 21.41 -3.18 -3.56
N ILE A 75 22.00 -3.26 -2.37
CA ILE A 75 23.25 -3.97 -2.14
C ILE A 75 23.06 -5.46 -2.44
N ILE A 76 21.98 -6.06 -1.95
CA ILE A 76 21.67 -7.47 -2.20
C ILE A 76 21.51 -7.72 -3.70
N ASN A 77 20.71 -6.91 -4.41
CA ASN A 77 20.54 -7.05 -5.86
C ASN A 77 21.88 -6.98 -6.60
N SER A 78 22.70 -5.97 -6.26
CA SER A 78 23.99 -5.75 -6.91
C SER A 78 24.97 -6.90 -6.66
N ILE A 79 24.98 -7.48 -5.45
CA ILE A 79 25.85 -8.63 -5.13
C ILE A 79 25.42 -9.86 -5.91
N ILE A 80 24.12 -10.12 -6.02
CA ILE A 80 23.60 -11.30 -6.73
C ILE A 80 23.89 -11.19 -8.23
N GLU A 81 23.56 -10.05 -8.86
CA GLU A 81 23.86 -9.81 -10.28
C GLU A 81 25.36 -9.86 -10.56
N MET A 82 26.18 -9.26 -9.68
CA MET A 82 27.63 -9.38 -9.77
C MET A 82 28.04 -10.85 -9.75
N SER A 83 27.57 -11.63 -8.79
CA SER A 83 27.99 -13.03 -8.62
C SER A 83 27.63 -13.92 -9.83
N LEU A 84 26.48 -13.68 -10.46
CA LEU A 84 25.99 -14.45 -11.60
C LEU A 84 26.67 -14.04 -12.92
N ASP A 85 26.73 -12.74 -13.20
CA ASP A 85 27.18 -12.25 -14.50
C ASP A 85 28.70 -11.94 -14.53
N PHE A 86 29.42 -12.08 -13.41
CA PHE A 86 30.88 -11.93 -13.38
C PHE A 86 31.64 -13.00 -14.18
N LYS A 87 31.00 -14.05 -14.67
CA LYS A 87 31.70 -15.07 -15.48
C LYS A 87 31.31 -15.03 -16.95
N VAL A 88 30.19 -14.40 -17.25
CA VAL A 88 29.55 -14.34 -18.57
C VAL A 88 30.27 -13.34 -19.49
N PHE A 89 30.55 -12.14 -18.97
CA PHE A 89 31.13 -11.05 -19.76
C PHE A 89 32.65 -10.95 -19.60
N LYS A 90 33.40 -12.00 -19.94
CA LYS A 90 34.88 -12.00 -19.83
C LYS A 90 35.57 -11.07 -20.83
N ASP A 91 34.88 -10.72 -21.92
CA ASP A 91 35.38 -9.84 -22.97
C ASP A 91 35.60 -8.39 -22.48
N ILE A 92 35.06 -8.07 -21.32
CA ILE A 92 35.07 -6.74 -20.73
C ILE A 92 36.10 -6.67 -19.59
N PRO A 93 36.95 -5.63 -19.53
CA PRO A 93 37.90 -5.44 -18.42
C PRO A 93 37.19 -5.47 -17.06
N PRO A 94 37.81 -6.08 -16.02
CA PRO A 94 37.12 -6.37 -14.75
C PRO A 94 36.60 -5.12 -14.04
N GLY A 95 37.33 -4.00 -14.10
CA GLY A 95 36.88 -2.73 -13.52
C GLY A 95 35.66 -2.13 -14.21
N TYR A 96 35.65 -2.09 -15.55
CA TYR A 96 34.49 -1.59 -16.31
C TYR A 96 33.28 -2.51 -16.15
N ARG A 97 33.54 -3.81 -16.05
CA ARG A 97 32.49 -4.80 -15.80
C ARG A 97 31.82 -4.64 -14.46
N PHE A 98 32.59 -4.39 -13.40
CA PHE A 98 32.03 -4.08 -12.09
C PHE A 98 31.10 -2.86 -12.16
N VAL A 99 31.55 -1.77 -12.76
CA VAL A 99 30.75 -0.53 -12.91
C VAL A 99 29.48 -0.79 -13.74
N THR A 100 29.60 -1.55 -14.83
CA THR A 100 28.47 -1.84 -15.73
C THR A 100 27.43 -2.70 -15.04
N ILE A 101 27.82 -3.77 -14.34
CA ILE A 101 26.88 -4.64 -13.62
C ILE A 101 26.23 -3.85 -12.48
N PHE A 102 26.99 -3.14 -11.66
CA PHE A 102 26.44 -2.30 -10.59
C PHE A 102 25.43 -1.26 -11.10
N THR A 103 25.75 -0.64 -12.24
CA THR A 103 24.89 0.33 -12.89
C THR A 103 23.61 -0.34 -13.43
N GLN A 104 23.72 -1.51 -14.05
CA GLN A 104 22.58 -2.32 -14.50
C GLN A 104 21.66 -2.70 -13.33
N SER A 105 22.23 -3.13 -12.19
CA SER A 105 21.50 -3.41 -10.95
C SER A 105 20.80 -2.18 -10.38
N THR A 106 21.22 -0.99 -10.81
CA THR A 106 20.57 0.27 -10.46
C THR A 106 19.44 0.63 -11.40
N TRP A 107 19.65 0.41 -12.69
CA TRP A 107 18.69 0.72 -13.75
C TRP A 107 17.46 -0.20 -13.78
N THR A 108 17.52 -1.39 -13.16
CA THR A 108 16.37 -2.30 -12.95
C THR A 108 15.20 -1.63 -12.20
N ARG A 109 15.43 -0.48 -11.56
CA ARG A 109 14.44 0.29 -10.80
C ARG A 109 13.80 1.40 -11.64
N THR A 110 13.05 1.04 -12.68
CA THR A 110 12.27 1.99 -13.52
C THR A 110 13.08 2.95 -14.39
N ALA A 111 14.38 2.69 -14.61
CA ALA A 111 15.21 3.53 -15.49
C ALA A 111 15.21 3.03 -16.95
N GLY A 112 15.18 1.72 -17.17
CA GLY A 112 15.04 1.13 -18.50
C GLY A 112 16.29 1.18 -19.38
N PHE A 113 17.42 1.67 -18.86
CA PHE A 113 18.67 1.64 -19.60
C PHE A 113 19.26 0.22 -19.68
N ALA A 114 19.73 -0.16 -20.85
CA ALA A 114 20.37 -1.45 -21.10
C ALA A 114 21.90 -1.27 -21.15
N GLY A 115 22.60 -1.62 -20.07
CA GLY A 115 24.06 -1.54 -20.00
C GLY A 115 24.76 -2.79 -20.49
N LEU A 116 24.05 -3.91 -20.42
CA LEU A 116 24.46 -5.23 -20.86
C LEU A 116 23.44 -5.76 -21.87
N ASP A 117 23.91 -6.60 -22.77
CA ASP A 117 23.05 -7.29 -23.72
C ASP A 117 22.26 -8.40 -23.01
N PHE A 118 20.94 -8.23 -22.92
CA PHE A 118 20.02 -9.19 -22.29
C PHE A 118 20.00 -10.55 -22.98
N GLY A 119 20.43 -10.66 -24.25
CA GLY A 119 20.58 -11.93 -24.94
C GLY A 119 21.76 -12.77 -24.43
N ARG A 120 22.74 -12.14 -23.78
CA ARG A 120 23.94 -12.80 -23.25
C ARG A 120 23.90 -13.00 -21.73
N ILE A 121 22.98 -12.34 -21.03
CA ILE A 121 22.85 -12.43 -19.56
C ILE A 121 22.51 -13.86 -19.14
N SER A 122 23.02 -14.28 -17.97
CA SER A 122 22.70 -15.59 -17.42
C SER A 122 21.20 -15.73 -17.16
N SER A 123 20.60 -16.88 -17.49
CA SER A 123 19.18 -17.16 -17.24
C SER A 123 18.79 -16.94 -15.77
N GLY A 124 19.67 -17.29 -14.83
CA GLY A 124 19.46 -17.02 -13.41
C GLY A 124 19.36 -15.52 -13.08
N CYS A 125 20.12 -14.67 -13.76
CA CYS A 125 20.05 -13.23 -13.58
C CYS A 125 18.74 -12.66 -14.13
N LEU A 126 18.24 -13.15 -15.28
CA LEU A 126 16.92 -12.75 -15.82
C LEU A 126 15.77 -13.07 -14.85
N VAL A 127 15.81 -14.25 -14.22
CA VAL A 127 14.82 -14.64 -13.19
C VAL A 127 14.92 -13.73 -11.96
N MET A 128 16.12 -13.40 -11.50
CA MET A 128 16.31 -12.47 -10.38
C MET A 128 15.84 -11.05 -10.73
N MET A 129 16.10 -10.59 -11.96
CA MET A 129 15.65 -9.29 -12.46
C MET A 129 14.13 -9.17 -12.39
N ILE A 130 13.39 -10.19 -12.82
CA ILE A 130 11.93 -10.25 -12.68
C ILE A 130 11.49 -9.95 -11.24
N GLY A 131 12.12 -10.60 -10.25
CA GLY A 131 11.84 -10.35 -8.84
C GLY A 131 12.16 -8.92 -8.42
N PHE A 132 13.36 -8.43 -8.70
CA PHE A 132 13.81 -7.13 -8.22
C PHE A 132 13.15 -5.93 -8.91
N MET A 133 12.75 -6.07 -10.18
CA MET A 133 11.91 -5.08 -10.87
C MET A 133 10.61 -4.82 -10.11
N TYR A 134 10.01 -5.88 -9.58
CA TYR A 134 8.79 -5.80 -8.79
C TYR A 134 9.05 -5.26 -7.38
N LEU A 135 9.96 -5.92 -6.65
CA LEU A 135 10.32 -5.60 -5.27
C LEU A 135 10.80 -4.14 -5.09
N SER A 136 11.41 -3.55 -6.12
CA SER A 136 11.94 -2.17 -6.05
C SER A 136 10.89 -1.12 -5.67
N SER A 137 9.63 -1.32 -6.04
CA SER A 137 8.56 -0.34 -5.82
C SER A 137 7.84 -0.51 -4.46
N TYR A 138 7.97 -1.68 -3.82
CA TYR A 138 7.24 -2.03 -2.59
C TYR A 138 7.61 -1.18 -1.38
N PRO A 139 8.90 -0.88 -1.09
CA PRO A 139 9.24 -0.08 0.08
C PRO A 139 8.54 1.29 0.08
N THR A 140 8.46 1.93 -1.09
CA THR A 140 7.80 3.24 -1.25
C THR A 140 6.28 3.13 -1.14
N THR A 141 5.66 2.10 -1.72
CA THR A 141 4.19 1.93 -1.63
C THR A 141 3.74 1.55 -0.22
N VAL A 142 4.50 0.70 0.48
CA VAL A 142 4.21 0.33 1.87
C VAL A 142 4.37 1.54 2.79
N THR A 143 5.48 2.27 2.69
CA THR A 143 5.67 3.48 3.53
C THR A 143 4.62 4.57 3.23
N LEU A 144 4.14 4.66 2.00
CA LEU A 144 3.03 5.55 1.66
C LEU A 144 1.73 5.19 2.39
N ARG A 145 1.44 3.90 2.54
CA ARG A 145 0.25 3.40 3.24
C ARG A 145 0.38 3.56 4.75
N GLU A 146 1.53 3.19 5.31
CA GLU A 146 1.86 3.37 6.73
C GLU A 146 1.74 4.80 7.22
N THR A 147 2.10 5.75 6.36
CA THR A 147 2.08 7.17 6.69
C THR A 147 0.74 7.83 6.35
N ASN A 148 -0.24 7.09 5.84
CA ASN A 148 -1.57 7.61 5.56
C ASN A 148 -2.42 7.62 6.86
N PRO A 149 -2.85 8.80 7.34
CA PRO A 149 -3.63 8.90 8.58
C PRO A 149 -4.95 8.12 8.50
N TYR A 150 -5.61 8.10 7.33
CA TYR A 150 -6.87 7.37 7.14
C TYR A 150 -6.68 5.86 7.30
N MET A 151 -5.60 5.32 6.74
CA MET A 151 -5.29 3.89 6.88
C MET A 151 -4.95 3.52 8.32
N ARG A 152 -4.31 4.42 9.04
CA ARG A 152 -3.97 4.23 10.46
C ARG A 152 -5.20 4.24 11.37
N CYS A 153 -6.20 5.07 11.08
CA CYS A 153 -7.48 5.02 11.80
C CYS A 153 -8.18 3.68 11.55
N LYS A 154 -8.24 3.24 10.29
CA LYS A 154 -8.84 1.95 9.91
C LYS A 154 -8.14 0.76 10.59
N GLU A 155 -6.83 0.82 10.78
CA GLU A 155 -6.06 -0.17 11.53
C GLU A 155 -6.37 -0.15 13.04
N ASN A 156 -6.64 1.02 13.63
CA ASN A 156 -7.06 1.11 15.03
C ASN A 156 -8.47 0.51 15.23
N ASP A 157 -9.38 0.74 14.28
CA ASP A 157 -10.75 0.21 14.35
C ASP A 157 -10.79 -1.31 14.15
N ASN A 158 -9.87 -1.84 13.35
CA ASN A 158 -9.74 -3.27 13.12
C ASN A 158 -8.26 -3.68 13.08
N PRO A 159 -7.73 -4.27 14.17
CA PRO A 159 -6.32 -4.64 14.26
C PRO A 159 -5.90 -5.72 13.25
N ASP A 160 -6.86 -6.47 12.70
CA ASP A 160 -6.60 -7.44 11.62
C ASP A 160 -6.31 -6.76 10.28
N SER A 161 -6.56 -5.44 10.16
CA SER A 161 -6.31 -4.62 8.96
C SER A 161 -4.94 -3.94 8.94
N GLY A 162 -3.98 -4.46 9.71
CA GLY A 162 -2.66 -3.86 9.83
C GLY A 162 -1.80 -3.89 8.56
N VAL A 163 -0.64 -3.23 8.63
CA VAL A 163 0.36 -3.06 7.55
C VAL A 163 0.58 -4.32 6.71
N MET A 164 0.74 -5.45 7.38
CA MET A 164 1.04 -6.75 6.78
C MET A 164 -0.15 -7.26 5.97
N TYR A 165 -1.38 -7.08 6.45
CA TYR A 165 -2.59 -7.44 5.72
C TYR A 165 -2.72 -6.61 4.44
N GLN A 166 -2.44 -5.30 4.52
CA GLN A 166 -2.47 -4.40 3.36
C GLN A 166 -1.39 -4.75 2.34
N ALA A 167 -0.18 -5.09 2.78
CA ALA A 167 0.89 -5.55 1.90
C ALA A 167 0.52 -6.87 1.21
N LYS A 168 -0.07 -7.81 1.94
CA LYS A 168 -0.58 -9.09 1.38
C LYS A 168 -1.66 -8.85 0.32
N ASN A 169 -2.63 -7.97 0.58
CA ASN A 169 -3.69 -7.66 -0.37
C ASN A 169 -3.13 -7.05 -1.67
N LEU A 170 -2.14 -6.16 -1.55
CA LEU A 170 -1.45 -5.57 -2.71
C LEU A 170 -0.69 -6.62 -3.52
N LEU A 171 0.06 -7.49 -2.84
CA LEU A 171 0.77 -8.60 -3.48
C LEU A 171 -0.21 -9.53 -4.22
N ALA A 172 -1.35 -9.85 -3.61
CA ALA A 172 -2.37 -10.70 -4.23
C ALA A 172 -2.95 -10.06 -5.50
N PHE A 173 -3.31 -8.77 -5.45
CA PHE A 173 -3.82 -8.05 -6.61
C PHE A 173 -2.80 -8.00 -7.75
N ASP A 174 -1.54 -7.69 -7.43
CA ASP A 174 -0.46 -7.62 -8.42
C ASP A 174 -0.20 -8.99 -9.06
N VAL A 175 -0.20 -10.09 -8.28
CA VAL A 175 -0.06 -11.47 -8.80
C VAL A 175 -1.22 -11.84 -9.71
N ILE A 176 -2.45 -11.47 -9.36
CA ILE A 176 -3.62 -11.69 -10.22
C ILE A 176 -3.45 -10.93 -11.54
N CYS A 177 -3.04 -9.65 -11.49
CA CYS A 177 -2.80 -8.87 -12.70
C CYS A 177 -1.73 -9.52 -13.59
N PHE A 178 -0.59 -9.91 -13.01
CA PHE A 178 0.47 -10.59 -13.74
C PHE A 178 -0.03 -11.84 -14.44
N TYR A 179 -0.69 -12.73 -13.69
CA TYR A 179 -1.18 -13.99 -14.22
C TYR A 179 -2.24 -13.77 -15.31
N SER A 180 -3.21 -12.88 -15.09
CA SER A 180 -4.27 -12.61 -16.06
C SER A 180 -3.73 -12.05 -17.38
N PHE A 181 -2.86 -11.05 -17.36
CA PHE A 181 -2.30 -10.48 -18.58
C PHE A 181 -1.31 -11.42 -19.27
N PHE A 182 -0.47 -12.12 -18.50
CA PHE A 182 0.41 -13.15 -19.04
C PHE A 182 -0.38 -14.24 -19.77
N PHE A 183 -1.43 -14.77 -19.14
CA PHE A 183 -2.31 -15.78 -19.73
C PHE A 183 -2.97 -15.29 -21.02
N LEU A 184 -3.55 -14.08 -21.01
CA LEU A 184 -4.21 -13.52 -22.19
C LEU A 184 -3.26 -13.33 -23.38
N ILE A 185 -2.04 -12.84 -23.12
CA ILE A 185 -1.03 -12.66 -24.17
C ILE A 185 -0.57 -14.03 -24.70
N CYS A 186 -0.31 -15.01 -23.83
CA CYS A 186 0.04 -16.37 -24.26
C CYS A 186 -1.06 -17.02 -25.11
N CYS A 187 -2.34 -16.82 -24.78
CA CYS A 187 -3.45 -17.32 -25.60
C CYS A 187 -3.49 -16.66 -26.99
N CYS A 188 -3.25 -15.35 -27.06
CA CYS A 188 -3.24 -14.63 -28.33
C CYS A 188 -2.02 -14.99 -29.20
N GLU A 189 -0.87 -15.25 -28.57
CA GLU A 189 0.40 -15.60 -29.21
C GLU A 189 0.63 -17.11 -29.38
N GLN A 190 -0.37 -17.95 -29.06
CA GLN A 190 -0.24 -19.41 -29.06
C GLN A 190 0.31 -20.01 -30.37
N ASN A 191 -0.03 -19.41 -31.51
CA ASN A 191 0.43 -19.91 -32.81
C ASN A 191 1.93 -19.68 -33.00
N GLU A 192 2.44 -18.49 -32.64
CA GLU A 192 3.86 -18.15 -32.74
C GLU A 192 4.69 -18.95 -31.73
N LEU A 193 4.20 -19.07 -30.49
CA LEU A 193 4.83 -19.89 -29.43
C LEU A 193 4.99 -21.37 -29.82
N ARG A 194 4.08 -21.90 -30.66
CA ARG A 194 4.16 -23.28 -31.16
C ARG A 194 5.00 -23.42 -32.42
N ALA A 195 5.12 -22.35 -33.20
CA ALA A 195 5.82 -22.36 -34.47
C ALA A 195 7.33 -22.15 -34.29
N ASP A 196 7.72 -21.26 -33.36
CA ASP A 196 9.13 -20.90 -33.12
C ASP A 196 9.57 -21.30 -31.71
N ASN A 197 10.56 -22.20 -31.62
CA ASN A 197 11.14 -22.62 -30.34
C ASN A 197 11.99 -21.53 -29.66
N ASP A 198 12.42 -20.52 -30.42
CA ASP A 198 13.20 -19.40 -29.86
C ASP A 198 12.30 -18.36 -29.18
N TYR A 199 11.01 -18.36 -29.49
CA TYR A 199 10.01 -17.54 -28.84
C TYR A 199 9.37 -18.33 -27.70
N THR A 200 9.78 -18.00 -26.47
CA THR A 200 9.38 -18.76 -25.28
C THR A 200 8.40 -18.00 -24.39
N GLU A 201 7.60 -18.73 -23.62
CA GLU A 201 6.67 -18.14 -22.64
C GLU A 201 7.42 -17.32 -21.58
N PHE A 202 8.67 -17.69 -21.27
CA PHE A 202 9.52 -16.92 -20.36
C PHE A 202 9.80 -15.51 -20.88
N MET A 203 10.00 -15.32 -22.19
CA MET A 203 10.18 -13.99 -22.77
C MET A 203 8.93 -13.14 -22.62
N ILE A 204 7.74 -13.72 -22.82
CA ILE A 204 6.46 -13.04 -22.61
C ILE A 204 6.30 -12.67 -21.12
N LEU A 205 6.61 -13.58 -20.21
CA LEU A 205 6.55 -13.32 -18.76
C LEU A 205 7.46 -12.15 -18.37
N PHE A 206 8.69 -12.13 -18.88
CA PHE A 206 9.65 -11.06 -18.63
C PHE A 206 9.12 -9.71 -19.14
N GLU A 207 8.56 -9.66 -20.34
CA GLU A 207 7.93 -8.45 -20.91
C GLU A 207 6.78 -7.93 -20.05
N VAL A 208 5.85 -8.81 -19.65
CA VAL A 208 4.68 -8.41 -18.83
C VAL A 208 5.13 -7.84 -17.49
N ILE A 209 6.09 -8.49 -16.81
CA ILE A 209 6.56 -8.02 -15.51
C ILE A 209 7.37 -6.73 -15.65
N SER A 210 8.19 -6.60 -16.69
CA SER A 210 8.90 -5.35 -17.00
C SER A 210 7.94 -4.21 -17.30
N ALA A 211 6.86 -4.46 -18.06
CA ALA A 211 5.84 -3.47 -18.40
C ALA A 211 5.04 -3.02 -17.16
N TYR A 212 4.62 -3.94 -16.30
CA TYR A 212 3.93 -3.61 -15.05
C TYR A 212 4.85 -2.92 -14.04
N GLY A 213 6.12 -3.35 -14.01
CA GLY A 213 7.22 -2.70 -13.33
C GLY A 213 7.45 -1.27 -13.83
N THR A 214 6.98 -0.94 -15.03
CA THR A 214 7.35 0.26 -15.80
C THR A 214 8.87 0.40 -15.88
N VAL A 215 9.57 -0.73 -16.03
CA VAL A 215 11.03 -0.79 -16.10
C VAL A 215 11.51 -0.56 -17.52
N GLY A 216 10.88 -1.20 -18.50
CA GLY A 216 11.24 -1.04 -19.90
C GLY A 216 12.45 -1.88 -20.33
N TYR A 217 12.78 -2.92 -19.57
CA TYR A 217 13.71 -3.95 -20.05
C TYR A 217 12.99 -4.92 -20.98
N SER A 218 13.73 -5.41 -21.96
CA SER A 218 13.24 -6.34 -22.94
C SER A 218 14.34 -7.31 -23.33
N ILE A 219 13.98 -8.57 -23.51
CA ILE A 219 14.88 -9.56 -24.10
C ILE A 219 14.86 -9.34 -25.62
N PRO A 220 16.01 -9.27 -26.30
CA PRO A 220 16.05 -9.12 -27.74
C PRO A 220 15.61 -10.40 -28.44
N MET A 221 14.91 -10.26 -29.56
CA MET A 221 14.67 -11.38 -30.47
C MET A 221 15.97 -11.80 -31.16
N LYS A 222 16.12 -13.09 -31.48
CA LYS A 222 17.31 -13.57 -32.21
C LYS A 222 17.36 -13.06 -33.65
N ASN A 223 16.20 -12.84 -34.25
CA ASN A 223 16.06 -12.46 -35.67
C ASN A 223 16.20 -10.94 -35.92
N GLY A 224 16.47 -10.15 -34.89
CA GLY A 224 16.74 -8.71 -35.02
C GLY A 224 16.92 -7.99 -33.70
N ALA A 225 17.56 -6.83 -33.72
CA ALA A 225 17.81 -6.00 -32.54
C ALA A 225 16.56 -5.21 -32.09
N TYR A 226 15.42 -5.90 -31.98
CA TYR A 226 14.16 -5.34 -31.50
C TYR A 226 13.62 -6.14 -30.31
N SER A 227 12.79 -5.46 -29.51
CA SER A 227 12.13 -6.04 -28.33
C SER A 227 11.18 -7.17 -28.71
N VAL A 228 11.10 -8.21 -27.87
CA VAL A 228 10.06 -9.25 -27.99
C VAL A 228 8.66 -8.64 -28.16
N SER A 229 8.35 -7.57 -27.43
CA SER A 229 7.05 -6.89 -27.51
C SER A 229 6.75 -6.25 -28.87
N ALA A 230 7.76 -6.01 -29.72
CA ALA A 230 7.55 -5.48 -31.07
C ALA A 230 7.00 -6.55 -32.03
N ASN A 231 7.29 -7.84 -31.79
CA ASN A 231 6.77 -8.95 -32.58
C ASN A 231 5.32 -9.31 -32.23
N PHE A 232 4.79 -8.78 -31.13
CA PHE A 232 3.45 -9.10 -30.66
C PHE A 232 2.38 -8.68 -31.68
N LYS A 233 1.28 -9.43 -31.71
CA LYS A 233 0.05 -9.05 -32.40
C LYS A 233 -0.48 -7.75 -31.83
N ASP A 234 -1.23 -7.01 -32.65
CA ASP A 234 -1.71 -5.68 -32.26
C ASP A 234 -2.62 -5.71 -31.02
N ILE A 235 -3.41 -6.78 -30.85
CA ILE A 235 -4.21 -6.98 -29.63
C ILE A 235 -3.34 -7.15 -28.38
N CYS A 236 -2.21 -7.85 -28.49
CA CYS A 236 -1.27 -8.07 -27.39
C CYS A 236 -0.56 -6.77 -27.01
N LYS A 237 -0.26 -5.90 -27.99
CA LYS A 237 0.28 -4.56 -27.71
C LYS A 237 -0.69 -3.71 -26.90
N VAL A 238 -2.00 -3.81 -27.17
CA VAL A 238 -3.03 -3.14 -26.35
C VAL A 238 -3.02 -3.68 -24.92
N PHE A 239 -2.95 -5.00 -24.74
CA PHE A 239 -2.80 -5.59 -23.40
C PHE A 239 -1.53 -5.10 -22.69
N MET A 240 -0.40 -4.99 -23.39
CA MET A 240 0.83 -4.42 -22.83
C MET A 240 0.65 -2.96 -22.39
N CYS A 241 -0.05 -2.14 -23.17
CA CYS A 241 -0.39 -0.77 -22.76
C CYS A 241 -1.26 -0.76 -21.49
N CYS A 242 -2.26 -1.65 -21.39
CA CYS A 242 -3.05 -1.81 -20.17
C CYS A 242 -2.16 -2.20 -18.98
N VAL A 243 -1.28 -3.18 -19.14
CA VAL A 243 -0.33 -3.62 -18.10
C VAL A 243 0.51 -2.45 -17.58
N MET A 244 1.06 -1.61 -18.47
CA MET A 244 1.81 -0.41 -18.08
C MET A 244 0.94 0.58 -17.28
N MET A 245 -0.32 0.76 -17.70
CA MET A 245 -1.26 1.63 -16.98
C MET A 245 -1.59 1.10 -15.58
N PHE A 246 -1.89 -0.19 -15.44
CA PHE A 246 -2.12 -0.84 -14.14
C PHE A 246 -0.88 -0.77 -13.25
N GLY A 247 0.29 -1.03 -13.83
CA GLY A 247 1.59 -0.95 -13.16
C GLY A 247 1.94 0.44 -12.62
N LYS A 248 1.51 1.50 -13.31
CA LYS A 248 1.68 2.89 -12.85
C LYS A 248 0.63 3.31 -11.80
N HIS A 249 -0.56 2.72 -11.84
CA HIS A 249 -1.69 3.02 -10.96
C HIS A 249 -1.88 1.98 -9.84
N ARG A 250 -0.79 1.38 -9.34
CA ARG A 250 -0.88 0.36 -8.26
C ARG A 250 -1.72 0.83 -7.08
N GLY A 251 -2.70 0.02 -6.70
CA GLY A 251 -3.63 0.30 -5.60
C GLY A 251 -4.75 1.30 -5.94
N PHE A 252 -5.05 1.54 -7.22
CA PHE A 252 -6.18 2.38 -7.66
C PHE A 252 -7.55 2.04 -7.02
N PRO A 253 -7.89 0.78 -6.66
CA PRO A 253 -9.17 0.48 -6.00
C PRO A 253 -9.33 1.11 -4.61
N GLU A 254 -8.23 1.40 -3.91
CA GLU A 254 -8.24 1.96 -2.55
C GLU A 254 -7.90 3.46 -2.51
N ARG A 255 -7.56 4.06 -3.67
CA ARG A 255 -7.03 5.42 -3.82
C ARG A 255 -8.05 6.46 -4.27
N VAL A 256 -9.30 6.37 -3.81
CA VAL A 256 -10.04 7.62 -3.60
C VAL A 256 -9.33 8.32 -2.45
N ASP A 257 -8.30 9.10 -2.80
CA ASP A 257 -7.28 9.66 -1.92
C ASP A 257 -7.92 10.67 -0.96
N ARG A 258 -8.54 10.17 0.12
CA ARG A 258 -9.03 11.01 1.23
C ARG A 258 -7.89 11.61 2.03
N GLY A 259 -6.62 11.40 1.66
CA GLY A 259 -5.48 12.14 2.23
C GLY A 259 -5.59 13.66 2.01
N PHE A 260 -6.36 14.09 1.01
CA PHE A 260 -6.78 15.47 0.80
C PHE A 260 -8.27 15.70 1.11
N THR A 261 -8.92 14.82 1.90
CA THR A 261 -10.13 15.29 2.57
C THR A 261 -9.68 16.40 3.50
N PRO A 262 -10.27 17.62 3.38
CA PRO A 262 -9.95 18.69 4.30
C PRO A 262 -10.14 18.11 5.69
N TYR A 263 -9.10 18.21 6.52
CA TYR A 263 -9.09 17.72 7.91
C TYR A 263 -10.32 18.19 8.71
N GLN A 264 -10.97 19.28 8.25
CA GLN A 264 -12.28 19.74 8.71
C GLN A 264 -13.37 18.65 8.64
N LEU A 265 -13.42 17.79 7.61
CA LEU A 265 -14.43 16.73 7.52
C LEU A 265 -14.15 15.53 8.43
N VAL A 266 -12.88 15.28 8.78
CA VAL A 266 -12.51 14.22 9.72
C VAL A 266 -12.73 14.68 11.16
N LEU A 267 -12.34 15.92 11.51
CA LEU A 267 -12.73 16.54 12.78
C LEU A 267 -14.25 16.64 12.91
N SER A 268 -14.97 17.09 11.88
CA SER A 268 -16.44 17.11 11.94
C SER A 268 -17.08 15.73 11.99
N ARG A 269 -16.35 14.64 11.74
CA ARG A 269 -16.86 13.29 12.00
C ARG A 269 -16.52 12.84 13.40
N ASP A 270 -15.27 12.97 13.83
CA ASP A 270 -14.84 12.60 15.18
C ASP A 270 -15.56 13.45 16.25
N ASP A 271 -15.73 14.75 16.03
CA ASP A 271 -16.48 15.67 16.90
C ASP A 271 -17.98 15.36 16.90
N LEU A 272 -18.53 14.89 15.77
CA LEU A 272 -19.95 14.53 15.65
C LEU A 272 -20.23 13.14 16.24
N GLU A 273 -19.35 12.16 16.04
CA GLU A 273 -19.39 10.86 16.72
C GLU A 273 -19.18 11.02 18.23
N SER A 274 -18.25 11.88 18.66
CA SER A 274 -18.07 12.19 20.08
C SER A 274 -19.29 12.89 20.68
N ALA A 275 -19.94 13.80 19.93
CA ALA A 275 -21.16 14.46 20.37
C ALA A 275 -22.38 13.52 20.40
N VAL A 276 -22.48 12.60 19.44
CA VAL A 276 -23.53 11.57 19.39
C VAL A 276 -23.34 10.53 20.51
N ASP A 277 -22.12 10.01 20.73
CA ASP A 277 -21.81 9.10 21.85
C ASP A 277 -22.01 9.79 23.21
N TYR A 278 -21.63 11.07 23.33
CA TYR A 278 -21.92 11.85 24.54
C TYR A 278 -23.42 12.00 24.80
N ASN A 279 -24.21 12.32 23.77
CA ASN A 279 -25.67 12.45 23.89
C ASN A 279 -26.35 11.11 24.18
N GLU A 280 -25.97 10.02 23.49
CA GLU A 280 -26.53 8.68 23.74
C GLU A 280 -26.22 8.19 25.17
N ARG A 281 -24.98 8.42 25.66
CA ARG A 281 -24.65 8.10 27.06
C ARG A 281 -25.43 8.96 28.05
N HIS A 282 -25.63 10.25 27.77
CA HIS A 282 -26.41 11.13 28.66
C HIS A 282 -27.90 10.79 28.66
N GLU A 283 -28.48 10.42 27.52
CA GLU A 283 -29.86 9.93 27.44
C GLU A 283 -30.00 8.58 28.16
N ALA A 284 -29.08 7.64 27.97
CA ALA A 284 -29.09 6.37 28.68
C ALA A 284 -28.95 6.52 30.21
N VAL A 285 -28.07 7.42 30.67
CA VAL A 285 -27.91 7.74 32.11
C VAL A 285 -29.15 8.45 32.65
N GLY A 286 -29.79 9.33 31.86
CA GLY A 286 -31.04 9.99 32.24
C GLY A 286 -32.23 9.02 32.36
N LEU A 287 -32.33 8.04 31.46
CA LEU A 287 -33.34 6.99 31.52
C LEU A 287 -33.12 6.03 32.69
N LEU A 288 -31.86 5.72 33.04
CA LEU A 288 -31.50 4.95 34.23
C LEU A 288 -31.81 5.69 35.54
N ASP A 289 -31.61 7.01 35.60
CA ASP A 289 -31.97 7.83 36.77
C ASP A 289 -33.50 7.94 36.93
N GLN A 290 -34.26 8.02 35.82
CA GLN A 290 -35.72 8.02 35.86
C GLN A 290 -36.31 6.66 36.26
N THR A 291 -35.76 5.56 35.73
CA THR A 291 -36.17 4.19 36.12
C THR A 291 -35.74 3.85 37.54
N GLY A 292 -34.57 4.31 38.00
CA GLY A 292 -34.14 4.22 39.40
C GLY A 292 -35.06 5.00 40.35
N LYS A 293 -35.48 6.21 39.98
CA LYS A 293 -36.45 7.01 40.76
C LYS A 293 -37.86 6.42 40.75
N GLN A 294 -38.29 5.76 39.66
CA GLN A 294 -39.57 5.04 39.63
C GLN A 294 -39.53 3.73 40.44
N ALA A 295 -38.41 3.01 40.46
CA ALA A 295 -38.24 1.81 41.29
C ALA A 295 -38.25 2.16 42.79
N ILE A 296 -37.56 3.24 43.20
CA ILE A 296 -37.56 3.70 44.60
C ILE A 296 -38.95 4.22 45.02
N ARG A 297 -39.69 4.84 44.09
CA ARG A 297 -41.07 5.31 44.35
C ARG A 297 -42.10 4.18 44.32
N GLY A 298 -41.80 3.05 43.66
CA GLY A 298 -42.60 1.82 43.70
C GLY A 298 -42.48 1.12 45.06
N ASP A 299 -41.27 1.01 45.60
CA ASP A 299 -41.03 0.41 46.92
C ASP A 299 -41.61 1.24 48.08
N GLU A 300 -41.64 2.57 47.98
CA GLU A 300 -42.32 3.41 48.99
C GLU A 300 -43.85 3.32 48.95
N VAL A 301 -44.43 2.97 47.80
CA VAL A 301 -45.89 2.81 47.65
C VAL A 301 -46.32 1.42 48.09
N GLU A 302 -45.54 0.36 47.81
CA GLU A 302 -45.86 -0.99 48.27
C GLU A 302 -45.68 -1.14 49.80
N MET A 303 -44.83 -0.34 50.43
CA MET A 303 -44.70 -0.27 51.90
C MET A 303 -45.85 0.48 52.60
N ARG A 304 -46.74 1.19 51.87
CA ARG A 304 -47.89 1.91 52.43
C ARG A 304 -49.25 1.23 52.21
N THR A 305 -49.30 0.12 51.47
CA THR A 305 -50.54 -0.65 51.25
C THR A 305 -50.54 -2.03 51.88
N SER A 306 -49.51 -2.42 52.64
CA SER A 306 -49.54 -3.61 53.49
C SER A 306 -49.38 -3.23 54.97
N LYS A 307 -50.41 -2.55 55.48
CA LYS A 307 -50.65 -2.38 56.92
C LYS A 307 -51.94 -3.06 57.30
N ASP A 308 -52.11 -4.30 56.84
CA ASP A 308 -53.05 -5.27 57.37
C ASP A 308 -52.54 -6.68 57.03
N SER A 309 -52.64 -7.58 58.00
CA SER A 309 -52.25 -9.00 58.01
C SER A 309 -50.79 -9.35 58.34
N ASN A 310 -50.69 -10.40 59.17
CA ASN A 310 -49.55 -10.84 59.96
C ASN A 310 -48.52 -11.69 59.20
N LEU A 311 -47.33 -11.74 59.81
CA LEU A 311 -46.40 -12.87 59.93
C LEU A 311 -45.26 -13.07 58.90
N ALA A 312 -44.06 -13.23 59.49
CA ALA A 312 -42.90 -14.04 59.06
C ALA A 312 -41.76 -13.39 58.22
N SER A 313 -40.71 -13.00 58.96
CA SER A 313 -39.28 -13.31 58.75
C SER A 313 -38.62 -13.18 57.37
N VAL A 314 -37.64 -12.26 57.37
CA VAL A 314 -36.46 -12.07 56.52
C VAL A 314 -35.75 -13.35 56.03
N SER A 315 -35.37 -13.37 54.75
CA SER A 315 -34.16 -14.06 54.26
C SER A 315 -33.60 -13.36 53.02
N MET A 316 -32.39 -12.80 53.15
CA MET A 316 -31.57 -12.29 52.04
C MET A 316 -31.12 -13.44 51.13
N ARG A 317 -31.27 -13.26 49.82
CA ARG A 317 -30.51 -14.02 48.82
C ARG A 317 -29.97 -13.10 47.74
N SER A 318 -28.66 -13.10 47.61
CA SER A 318 -27.91 -12.52 46.51
C SER A 318 -28.13 -13.34 45.24
N SER A 319 -28.28 -12.67 44.10
CA SER A 319 -27.94 -13.25 42.80
C SER A 319 -27.71 -12.14 41.77
N SER A 320 -26.47 -12.08 41.30
CA SER A 320 -26.00 -11.40 40.10
C SER A 320 -26.93 -11.65 38.91
N PHE A 321 -27.19 -10.63 38.09
CA PHE A 321 -27.92 -10.80 36.83
C PHE A 321 -27.16 -10.21 35.63
N ASP A 322 -26.92 -11.10 34.68
CA ASP A 322 -26.21 -10.97 33.41
C ASP A 322 -26.89 -10.00 32.43
N VAL A 323 -26.11 -9.08 31.86
CA VAL A 323 -26.50 -8.19 30.76
C VAL A 323 -26.12 -8.88 29.45
N GLY A 324 -26.97 -9.80 28.97
CA GLY A 324 -26.68 -10.61 27.77
C GLY A 324 -27.86 -10.93 26.86
N ARG A 325 -29.05 -10.32 27.02
CA ARG A 325 -30.22 -10.60 26.16
C ARG A 325 -31.15 -9.40 25.97
N ILE A 326 -30.70 -8.33 25.29
CA ILE A 326 -31.62 -7.31 24.74
C ILE A 326 -31.12 -6.82 23.38
N CYS A 327 -30.90 -7.72 22.42
CA CYS A 327 -30.64 -7.34 21.01
C CYS A 327 -31.47 -8.09 19.97
N ASP A 328 -32.29 -9.10 20.33
CA ASP A 328 -33.00 -9.92 19.34
C ASP A 328 -34.53 -9.70 19.25
N ALA A 329 -35.09 -8.68 19.92
CA ALA A 329 -36.55 -8.48 19.95
C ALA A 329 -37.09 -7.39 19.00
N THR A 330 -36.24 -6.64 18.29
CA THR A 330 -36.69 -5.46 17.50
C THR A 330 -36.75 -5.69 15.98
N MET A 331 -36.86 -6.95 15.52
CA MET A 331 -36.93 -7.30 14.08
C MET A 331 -38.07 -8.29 13.74
N ARG A 332 -39.17 -8.32 14.50
CA ARG A 332 -40.39 -9.05 14.13
C ARG A 332 -41.66 -8.32 14.57
N SER A 333 -41.95 -7.16 13.97
CA SER A 333 -43.26 -6.49 14.14
C SER A 333 -43.52 -5.47 13.04
N SER A 334 -43.33 -5.83 11.76
CA SER A 334 -43.78 -5.02 10.63
C SER A 334 -44.31 -5.87 9.48
N SER A 335 -45.30 -6.72 9.75
CA SER A 335 -46.18 -7.25 8.70
C SER A 335 -47.47 -7.77 9.33
N ASN A 336 -48.44 -6.88 9.52
CA ASN A 336 -49.88 -7.15 9.39
C ASN A 336 -50.66 -6.02 10.05
N THR A 337 -51.39 -5.27 9.23
CA THR A 337 -52.80 -4.91 9.46
C THR A 337 -53.34 -4.18 8.23
N ASN A 338 -54.13 -4.92 7.46
CA ASN A 338 -55.32 -4.36 6.80
C ASN A 338 -56.23 -3.78 7.88
N ASP A 339 -56.93 -2.68 7.60
CA ASP A 339 -58.38 -2.57 7.87
C ASP A 339 -59.02 -1.30 7.26
N PRO A 340 -60.36 -1.24 7.18
CA PRO A 340 -61.13 -0.56 6.14
C PRO A 340 -61.72 0.79 6.58
N HIS A 341 -62.08 1.64 5.61
CA HIS A 341 -63.40 2.24 5.40
C HIS A 341 -63.39 3.21 4.22
#